data_AF-A0A4R4NR39-F1
#
_entry.id   AF-A0A4R4NR39-F1
#
_cell.length_a   1.000
_cell.length_b   1.000
_cell.length_c   1.000
_cell.angle_alpha   90.00
_cell.angle_beta   90.00
_cell.angle_gamma   90.00
#
_symmetry.space_group_name_H-M   'P 1'
#
loop_
_entity.id
_entity.type
_entity.pdbx_description
1 polymer ?
#
loop_
_entity_poly.entity_id
_entity_poly.type
_entity_poly.pdbx_seq_one_letter_code
_entity_poly.pdbx_strand_id
1 'polypeptide(L)'
;MLRNTYPTWDIGHQGDPSGVLWWIAELRQPVTPELVAAGVSRTIRREDAIALAATLGWQTALLHTVRPVLLAPGPPLSGAARRAGGSTREPARRWCIHSTGPAAAPPEVTTMHTWESHTPRGSRLRIHETSCCGEYELASEGGEYFVLRWTKNSAYEETSRGIYGRAAQAWRALAEAHVCSRRTSGSSLAT
;
A
#
# COMPACT_ATOMS: atom_id res chain seq x y z
N MET A 1 -11.31 0.73 -19.97
CA MET A 1 -12.09 1.18 -18.80
C MET A 1 -11.19 1.82 -17.74
N LEU A 2 -10.16 1.14 -17.22
CA LEU A 2 -9.28 1.66 -16.13
C LEU A 2 -8.64 3.04 -16.38
N ARG A 3 -8.18 3.31 -17.61
CA ARG A 3 -7.59 4.61 -17.98
C ARG A 3 -8.56 5.79 -17.77
N ASN A 4 -9.87 5.57 -17.91
CA ASN A 4 -10.88 6.60 -17.68
C ASN A 4 -11.26 6.71 -16.19
N THR A 5 -11.16 5.61 -15.44
CA THR A 5 -11.45 5.58 -14.00
C THR A 5 -10.37 6.26 -13.17
N TYR A 6 -9.11 6.19 -13.61
CA TYR A 6 -7.94 6.69 -12.89
C TYR A 6 -7.12 7.67 -13.75
N PRO A 7 -7.62 8.89 -14.01
CA PRO A 7 -7.00 9.81 -14.97
C PRO A 7 -5.64 10.38 -14.53
N THR A 8 -5.34 10.29 -13.24
CA THR A 8 -4.04 10.66 -12.63
C THR A 8 -2.93 9.66 -12.93
N TRP A 9 -3.28 8.48 -13.46
CA TRP A 9 -2.35 7.40 -13.75
C TRP A 9 -2.27 7.17 -15.26
N ASP A 10 -1.05 7.03 -15.77
CA ASP A 10 -0.81 6.51 -17.10
C ASP A 10 -0.72 4.98 -17.03
N ILE A 11 -1.70 4.29 -17.60
CA ILE A 11 -1.85 2.83 -17.48
C ILE A 11 -1.52 2.22 -18.83
N GLY A 12 -0.63 1.24 -18.86
CA GLY A 12 -0.24 0.52 -20.07
C GLY A 12 0.08 -0.94 -19.81
N HIS A 13 0.66 -1.56 -20.84
CA HIS A 13 1.20 -2.91 -20.78
C HIS A 13 2.68 -2.86 -21.08
N GLN A 14 3.46 -3.61 -20.32
CA GLN A 14 4.88 -3.80 -20.58
C GLN A 14 5.15 -5.30 -20.65
N GLY A 15 5.60 -5.74 -21.83
CA GLY A 15 6.17 -7.08 -21.99
C GLY A 15 7.59 -7.08 -21.42
N ASP A 16 7.94 -8.10 -20.65
CA ASP A 16 9.34 -8.34 -20.30
C ASP A 16 10.00 -9.29 -21.33
N PRO A 17 11.34 -9.45 -21.31
CA PRO A 17 12.07 -10.27 -22.28
C PRO A 17 11.65 -11.75 -22.32
N SER A 18 10.97 -12.26 -21.27
CA SER A 18 10.42 -13.61 -21.22
C SER A 18 9.06 -13.75 -21.92
N GLY A 19 8.48 -12.65 -22.40
CA GLY A 19 7.18 -12.64 -23.09
C GLY A 19 5.98 -12.50 -22.16
N VAL A 20 6.17 -12.40 -20.84
CA VAL A 20 5.08 -12.14 -19.90
C VAL A 20 4.64 -10.67 -20.03
N LEU A 21 3.34 -10.47 -20.18
CA LEU A 21 2.71 -9.15 -20.26
C LEU A 21 2.30 -8.68 -18.88
N TRP A 22 2.81 -7.53 -18.47
CA TRP A 22 2.50 -6.92 -17.19
C TRP A 22 1.65 -5.68 -17.38
N TRP A 23 0.68 -5.49 -16.50
CA TRP A 23 -0.03 -4.24 -16.34
C TRP A 23 0.85 -3.27 -15.56
N ILE A 24 1.11 -2.11 -16.13
CA ILE A 24 1.89 -1.04 -15.50
C ILE A 24 1.03 0.21 -15.37
N ALA A 25 1.16 0.91 -14.26
CA ALA A 25 0.61 2.23 -14.08
C ALA A 25 1.69 3.17 -13.52
N GLU A 26 1.87 4.32 -14.15
CA GLU A 26 2.76 5.39 -13.69
C GLU A 26 1.95 6.61 -13.27
N LEU A 27 2.26 7.17 -12.12
CA LEU A 27 1.63 8.38 -11.65
C LEU A 27 2.09 9.58 -12.48
N ARG A 28 1.15 10.31 -13.07
CA ARG A 28 1.44 11.46 -13.95
C ARG A 28 1.98 12.67 -13.21
N GLN A 29 1.69 12.79 -11.92
CA GLN A 29 2.16 13.88 -11.08
C GLN A 29 3.49 13.53 -10.40
N PRO A 30 4.38 14.50 -10.17
CA PRO A 30 5.59 14.28 -9.40
C PRO A 30 5.25 13.80 -7.99
N VAL A 31 5.86 12.70 -7.57
CA VAL A 31 5.70 12.17 -6.21
C VAL A 31 6.61 12.97 -5.28
N THR A 32 6.01 13.64 -4.29
CA THR A 32 6.76 14.35 -3.25
C THR A 32 7.26 13.39 -2.18
N PRO A 33 8.30 13.74 -1.41
CA PRO A 33 8.81 12.89 -0.32
C PRO A 33 7.74 12.49 0.70
N GLU A 34 6.77 13.37 0.96
CA GLU A 34 5.65 13.13 1.87
C GLU A 34 4.70 12.05 1.32
N LEU A 35 4.46 12.06 0.00
CA LEU A 35 3.67 11.03 -0.66
C LEU A 35 4.37 9.68 -0.64
N VAL A 36 5.70 9.66 -0.85
CA VAL A 36 6.51 8.44 -0.70
C VAL A 36 6.42 7.90 0.73
N ALA A 37 6.58 8.78 1.74
CA ALA A 37 6.47 8.41 3.15
C ALA A 37 5.08 7.88 3.52
N ALA A 38 4.03 8.37 2.85
CA ALA A 38 2.67 7.86 2.97
C ALA A 38 2.41 6.54 2.20
N GLY A 39 3.42 5.98 1.54
CA GLY A 39 3.33 4.72 0.81
C GLY A 39 2.82 4.86 -0.63
N VAL A 40 2.76 6.07 -1.17
CA VAL A 40 2.45 6.28 -2.59
C VAL A 40 3.65 5.88 -3.44
N SER A 41 3.41 4.97 -4.36
CA SER A 41 4.39 4.48 -5.34
C SER A 41 4.19 5.21 -6.66
N ARG A 42 5.29 5.70 -7.25
CA ARG A 42 5.25 6.33 -8.57
C ARG A 42 4.83 5.34 -9.66
N THR A 43 5.28 4.10 -9.57
CA THR A 43 5.07 3.08 -10.58
C THR A 43 4.54 1.83 -9.92
N ILE A 44 3.48 1.27 -10.48
CA ILE A 44 2.82 0.05 -10.01
C ILE A 44 2.86 -0.95 -11.15
N ARG A 45 3.33 -2.17 -10.87
CA ARG A 45 3.33 -3.29 -11.81
C ARG A 45 2.56 -4.47 -11.21
N ARG A 46 1.64 -5.02 -11.99
CA ARG A 46 0.81 -6.18 -11.62
C ARG A 46 0.65 -7.13 -12.80
N GLU A 47 0.39 -8.38 -12.52
CA GLU A 47 0.21 -9.43 -13.54
C GLU A 47 -1.15 -9.30 -14.25
N ASP A 48 -2.17 -8.81 -13.56
CA ASP A 48 -3.52 -8.68 -14.11
C ASP A 48 -4.17 -7.31 -13.86
N ALA A 49 -5.23 -7.03 -14.62
CA ALA A 49 -5.95 -5.76 -14.60
C ALA A 49 -6.74 -5.51 -13.31
N ILE A 50 -7.20 -6.58 -12.65
CA ILE A 50 -8.02 -6.49 -11.43
C ILE A 50 -7.10 -6.14 -10.25
N ALA A 51 -5.97 -6.83 -10.10
CA ALA A 51 -4.95 -6.48 -9.13
C ALA A 51 -4.40 -5.06 -9.34
N LEU A 52 -4.24 -4.64 -10.60
CA LEU A 52 -3.89 -3.26 -10.91
C LEU A 52 -4.98 -2.28 -10.45
N ALA A 53 -6.25 -2.55 -10.75
CA ALA A 53 -7.37 -1.69 -10.39
C ALA A 53 -7.52 -1.52 -8.87
N ALA A 54 -7.37 -2.61 -8.11
CA ALA A 54 -7.38 -2.58 -6.65
C ALA A 54 -6.23 -1.73 -6.10
N THR A 55 -5.01 -1.95 -6.62
CA THR A 55 -3.83 -1.17 -6.20
C THR A 55 -3.97 0.31 -6.57
N LEU A 56 -4.56 0.64 -7.72
CA LEU A 56 -4.82 2.02 -8.14
C LEU A 56 -5.89 2.72 -7.29
N GLY A 57 -6.94 2.01 -6.91
CA GLY A 57 -7.95 2.51 -5.97
C GLY A 57 -7.32 2.91 -4.65
N TRP A 58 -6.46 2.04 -4.09
CA TRP A 58 -5.69 2.32 -2.88
C TRP A 58 -4.78 3.54 -3.04
N GLN A 59 -3.95 3.57 -4.07
CA GLN A 59 -2.97 4.63 -4.28
C GLN A 59 -3.64 5.98 -4.53
N THR A 60 -4.82 5.98 -5.16
CA THR A 60 -5.66 7.16 -5.32
C THR A 60 -6.23 7.64 -3.98
N ALA A 61 -6.68 6.73 -3.10
CA ALA A 61 -7.12 7.10 -1.75
C ALA A 61 -5.98 7.72 -0.91
N LEU A 62 -4.75 7.22 -1.01
CA LEU A 62 -3.59 7.80 -0.34
C LEU A 62 -3.30 9.23 -0.84
N LEU A 63 -3.32 9.43 -2.16
CA LEU A 63 -3.15 10.76 -2.77
C LEU A 63 -4.19 11.76 -2.26
N HIS A 64 -5.44 11.33 -2.09
CA HIS A 64 -6.52 12.17 -1.55
C HIS A 64 -6.45 12.38 -0.04
N THR A 65 -5.72 11.55 0.70
CA THR A 65 -5.59 11.69 2.16
C THR A 65 -4.44 12.63 2.54
N VAL A 66 -3.36 12.63 1.76
CA VAL A 66 -2.17 13.48 2.02
C VAL A 66 -2.32 14.89 1.44
N ARG A 67 -3.04 15.06 0.31
CA ARG A 67 -3.32 16.41 -0.27
C ARG A 67 -4.04 17.38 0.68
N PRO A 68 -5.06 16.97 1.46
CA PRO A 68 -5.73 17.83 2.44
C PRO A 68 -4.79 18.32 3.55
N VAL A 69 -3.82 17.49 3.96
CA VAL A 69 -2.84 17.83 5.00
C VAL A 69 -1.91 18.96 4.55
N LEU A 70 -1.62 19.07 3.24
CA LEU A 70 -0.78 20.13 2.68
C LEU A 70 -1.53 21.44 2.39
N LEU A 71 -2.87 21.43 2.38
CA LEU A 71 -3.70 22.60 2.04
C LEU A 71 -4.37 23.26 3.26
N ALA A 72 -4.18 22.73 4.47
CA ALA A 72 -4.61 23.42 5.68
C ALA A 72 -3.70 24.65 5.93
N PRO A 73 -4.26 25.87 6.14
CA PRO A 73 -3.45 27.00 6.59
C PRO A 73 -2.87 26.66 7.96
N GLY A 74 -1.55 26.48 8.04
CA GLY A 74 -0.86 26.19 9.29
C GLY A 74 -1.06 27.31 10.34
N PRO A 75 -1.02 27.00 11.64
CA PRO A 75 -0.97 28.02 12.68
C PRO A 75 0.30 28.87 12.51
N PRO A 76 0.30 30.16 12.92
CA PRO A 76 1.44 31.05 12.70
C PRO A 76 2.67 30.54 13.45
N LEU A 77 3.70 30.17 12.68
CA LEU A 77 5.02 29.86 13.19
C LEU A 77 5.72 31.15 13.60
N SER A 78 5.88 31.36 14.91
CA SER A 78 6.87 32.29 15.45
C SER A 78 8.27 31.69 15.32
N GLY A 79 9.22 32.49 14.81
CA GLY A 79 10.61 32.44 15.30
C GLY A 79 11.67 31.78 14.41
N ALA A 80 12.00 32.44 13.30
CA ALA A 80 13.34 32.68 12.73
C ALA A 80 14.59 31.84 13.14
N ALA A 81 15.30 31.32 12.12
CA ALA A 81 16.69 31.68 11.73
C ALA A 81 17.10 30.87 10.47
N ARG A 82 17.24 31.44 9.26
CA ARG A 82 18.45 32.05 8.63
C ARG A 82 19.74 31.21 8.81
N ARG A 83 20.59 30.91 7.81
CA ARG A 83 20.70 31.31 6.38
C ARG A 83 21.80 30.45 5.69
N ALA A 84 21.76 30.46 4.34
CA ALA A 84 22.86 30.29 3.36
C ALA A 84 23.44 28.88 3.15
N GLY A 85 23.79 28.42 1.95
CA GLY A 85 23.88 29.00 0.60
C GLY A 85 24.82 28.11 -0.23
N GLY A 86 24.67 28.05 -1.55
CA GLY A 86 25.70 27.44 -2.41
C GLY A 86 25.17 26.65 -3.61
N SER A 87 24.91 27.37 -4.70
CA SER A 87 24.73 26.85 -6.06
C SER A 87 26.09 26.45 -6.66
N THR A 88 26.16 25.30 -7.35
CA THR A 88 27.12 25.11 -8.46
C THR A 88 26.54 24.13 -9.50
N ARG A 89 26.84 24.41 -10.77
CA ARG A 89 26.31 23.86 -12.02
C ARG A 89 26.71 22.40 -12.32
N GLU A 90 25.85 21.76 -13.14
CA GLU A 90 25.96 20.62 -14.11
C GLU A 90 27.36 20.11 -14.55
N PRO A 91 27.53 18.85 -15.08
CA PRO A 91 26.69 18.26 -16.14
C PRO A 91 26.46 16.72 -16.12
N ALA A 92 25.61 16.29 -17.07
CA ALA A 92 25.27 14.92 -17.45
C ALA A 92 26.41 13.88 -17.36
N ARG A 93 26.20 12.81 -16.57
CA ARG A 93 26.84 11.50 -16.77
C ARG A 93 25.85 10.37 -16.50
N ARG A 94 25.50 9.67 -17.59
CA ARG A 94 25.21 8.24 -17.72
C ARG A 94 25.70 7.42 -16.51
N TRP A 95 24.78 6.75 -15.79
CA TRP A 95 25.13 5.63 -14.92
C TRP A 95 24.13 4.49 -15.06
N CYS A 96 24.73 3.34 -15.33
CA CYS A 96 24.12 2.04 -15.53
C CYS A 96 23.49 1.50 -14.24
N ILE A 97 22.38 0.80 -14.41
CA ILE A 97 21.99 -0.41 -13.68
C ILE A 97 23.18 -1.08 -12.98
N HIS A 98 23.26 -0.90 -11.66
CA HIS A 98 23.82 -1.90 -10.75
C HIS A 98 22.79 -2.15 -9.66
N SER A 99 22.32 -3.39 -9.66
CA SER A 99 21.71 -4.02 -8.50
C SER A 99 22.72 -4.07 -7.35
N THR A 100 22.15 -4.07 -6.13
CA THR A 100 22.69 -4.67 -4.90
C THR A 100 23.61 -3.80 -4.03
N GLY A 101 22.96 -3.07 -3.12
CA GLY A 101 23.40 -2.91 -1.73
C GLY A 101 22.16 -3.06 -0.85
N PRO A 102 22.22 -3.71 0.32
CA PRO A 102 21.02 -3.93 1.12
C PRO A 102 20.53 -2.56 1.57
N ALA A 103 19.37 -2.14 1.04
CA ALA A 103 18.60 -1.12 1.70
C ALA A 103 18.43 -1.63 3.12
N ALA A 104 18.97 -0.89 4.10
CA ALA A 104 18.80 -1.17 5.50
C ALA A 104 17.33 -1.57 5.68
N ALA A 105 17.12 -2.83 6.05
CA ALA A 105 15.79 -3.32 6.33
C ALA A 105 15.17 -2.29 7.28
N PRO A 106 14.00 -1.70 6.97
CA PRO A 106 13.29 -0.93 7.98
C PRO A 106 13.20 -1.84 9.21
N PRO A 107 13.48 -1.33 10.42
CA PRO A 107 13.51 -2.18 11.60
C PRO A 107 12.25 -3.03 11.60
N GLU A 108 12.43 -4.34 11.71
CA GLU A 108 11.37 -5.30 11.95
C GLU A 108 10.71 -4.92 13.28
N VAL A 109 9.88 -3.89 13.25
CA VAL A 109 8.86 -3.69 14.28
C VAL A 109 7.89 -4.81 13.99
N THR A 110 8.13 -5.98 14.60
CA THR A 110 7.15 -7.04 14.73
C THR A 110 5.97 -6.41 15.46
N THR A 111 5.10 -5.77 14.69
CA THR A 111 4.02 -4.95 15.20
C THR A 111 3.02 -5.96 15.71
N MET A 112 3.12 -6.29 17.00
CA MET A 112 2.15 -7.15 17.65
C MET A 112 0.81 -6.44 17.56
N HIS A 113 0.00 -6.86 16.59
CA HIS A 113 -1.34 -6.35 16.43
C HIS A 113 -2.18 -6.82 17.61
N THR A 114 -2.68 -5.89 18.42
CA THR A 114 -3.67 -6.20 19.45
C THR A 114 -4.98 -6.57 18.75
N TRP A 115 -5.49 -7.76 19.05
CA TRP A 115 -6.75 -8.27 18.52
C TRP A 115 -7.85 -8.10 19.55
N GLU A 116 -8.99 -7.57 19.12
CA GLU A 116 -10.17 -7.34 19.95
C GLU A 116 -11.37 -8.02 19.30
N SER A 117 -12.37 -8.43 20.09
CA SER A 117 -13.60 -9.01 19.50
C SER A 117 -14.30 -7.98 18.61
N HIS A 118 -14.60 -8.36 17.37
CA HIS A 118 -15.30 -7.49 16.44
C HIS A 118 -16.74 -7.27 16.91
N THR A 119 -17.06 -6.01 17.20
CA THR A 119 -18.44 -5.58 17.50
C THR A 119 -18.92 -4.74 16.32
N PRO A 120 -19.91 -5.20 15.53
CA PRO A 120 -20.45 -4.43 14.41
C PRO A 120 -20.96 -3.06 14.88
N ARG A 121 -20.43 -1.99 14.31
CA ARG A 121 -20.77 -0.59 14.60
C ARG A 121 -21.65 0.04 13.53
N GLY A 122 -21.88 -0.67 12.41
CA GLY A 122 -22.64 -0.15 11.28
C GLY A 122 -23.52 -1.23 10.65
N SER A 123 -24.40 -0.79 9.74
CA SER A 123 -25.35 -1.69 9.09
C SER A 123 -24.74 -2.50 7.94
N ARG A 124 -23.50 -2.19 7.51
CA ARG A 124 -22.90 -2.84 6.35
C ARG A 124 -21.38 -2.94 6.47
N LEU A 125 -20.90 -4.15 6.73
CA LEU A 125 -19.51 -4.54 6.55
C LEU A 125 -19.17 -4.57 5.05
N ARG A 126 -18.02 -4.00 4.67
CA ARG A 126 -17.50 -4.07 3.30
C ARG A 126 -16.10 -4.66 3.34
N ILE A 127 -15.91 -5.76 2.61
CA ILE A 127 -14.60 -6.38 2.44
C ILE A 127 -13.93 -5.79 1.18
N HIS A 128 -12.69 -5.34 1.33
CA HIS A 128 -11.90 -4.73 0.26
C HIS A 128 -10.84 -5.67 -0.27
N GLU A 129 -10.15 -6.38 0.64
CA GLU A 129 -9.09 -7.33 0.30
C GLU A 129 -9.14 -8.53 1.23
N THR A 130 -8.75 -9.69 0.72
CA THR A 130 -8.76 -10.96 1.45
C THR A 130 -7.42 -11.65 1.22
N SER A 131 -6.80 -12.13 2.30
CA SER A 131 -5.60 -12.98 2.22
C SER A 131 -5.89 -14.28 1.45
N CYS A 132 -4.85 -14.99 0.99
CA CYS A 132 -5.01 -16.13 0.07
C CYS A 132 -5.93 -17.26 0.57
N CYS A 133 -6.16 -17.38 1.88
CA CYS A 133 -7.03 -18.42 2.45
C CYS A 133 -8.24 -17.84 3.21
N GLY A 134 -8.40 -16.52 3.24
CA GLY A 134 -9.46 -15.85 4.01
C GLY A 134 -9.17 -15.68 5.50
N GLU A 135 -7.94 -15.93 5.96
CA GLU A 135 -7.60 -15.78 7.40
C GLU A 135 -7.64 -14.32 7.84
N TYR A 136 -7.15 -13.41 6.99
CA TYR A 136 -7.19 -11.97 7.19
C TYR A 136 -7.98 -11.27 6.10
N GLU A 137 -8.83 -10.33 6.50
CA GLU A 137 -9.66 -9.51 5.60
C GLU A 137 -9.52 -8.03 5.94
N LEU A 138 -9.28 -7.19 4.94
CA LEU A 138 -9.33 -5.74 5.09
C LEU A 138 -10.76 -5.28 4.90
N ALA A 139 -11.35 -4.75 5.97
CA ALA A 139 -12.76 -4.38 6.00
C ALA A 139 -12.95 -2.89 6.31
N SER A 140 -14.15 -2.40 5.99
CA SER A 140 -14.60 -1.09 6.45
C SER A 140 -16.05 -1.12 6.90
N GLU A 141 -16.36 -0.31 7.90
CA GLU A 141 -17.70 -0.11 8.46
C GLU A 141 -17.78 1.28 9.07
N GLY A 142 -18.90 1.99 8.85
CA GLY A 142 -19.10 3.32 9.44
C GLY A 142 -18.08 4.39 9.01
N GLY A 143 -17.35 4.17 7.91
CA GLY A 143 -16.27 5.05 7.46
C GLY A 143 -14.90 4.76 8.10
N GLU A 144 -14.84 3.79 9.02
CA GLU A 144 -13.59 3.28 9.58
C GLU A 144 -13.15 2.02 8.84
N TYR A 145 -11.85 1.78 8.84
CA TYR A 145 -11.21 0.61 8.27
C TYR A 145 -10.51 -0.18 9.37
N PHE A 146 -10.48 -1.51 9.23
CA PHE A 146 -9.88 -2.42 10.20
C PHE A 146 -9.55 -3.75 9.51
N VAL A 147 -8.72 -4.57 10.15
CA VAL A 147 -8.43 -5.92 9.67
C VAL A 147 -9.22 -6.91 10.51
N LEU A 148 -9.96 -7.78 9.86
CA LEU A 148 -10.64 -8.91 10.48
C LEU A 148 -9.79 -10.16 10.39
N ARG A 149 -9.90 -11.02 11.42
CA ARG A 149 -9.54 -12.43 11.32
C ARG A 149 -10.66 -13.32 11.83
N TRP A 150 -10.78 -14.49 11.23
CA TRP A 150 -11.70 -15.52 11.70
C TRP A 150 -11.07 -16.32 12.85
N THR A 151 -11.81 -16.49 13.95
CA THR A 151 -11.39 -17.35 15.07
C THR A 151 -12.09 -18.71 15.01
N LYS A 152 -11.49 -19.73 15.64
CA LYS A 152 -12.05 -21.08 15.70
C LYS A 152 -13.44 -21.16 16.38
N ASN A 153 -13.82 -20.14 17.14
CA ASN A 153 -15.10 -20.07 17.85
C ASN A 153 -16.22 -19.44 17.00
N SER A 154 -16.03 -19.36 15.67
CA SER A 154 -16.95 -18.69 14.75
C SER A 154 -17.20 -17.21 15.06
N ALA A 155 -16.24 -16.56 15.71
CA ALA A 155 -16.25 -15.13 16.00
C ALA A 155 -15.18 -14.42 15.17
N TYR A 156 -15.44 -13.16 14.85
CA TYR A 156 -14.45 -12.28 14.26
C TYR A 156 -13.69 -11.52 15.35
N GLU A 157 -12.39 -11.40 15.16
CA GLU A 157 -11.57 -10.42 15.87
C GLU A 157 -11.11 -9.35 14.88
N GLU A 158 -10.94 -8.14 15.38
CA GLU A 158 -10.46 -7.01 14.61
C GLU A 158 -9.16 -6.43 15.18
N THR A 159 -8.40 -5.78 14.32
CA THR A 159 -7.25 -4.97 14.74
C THR A 159 -7.11 -3.72 13.88
N SER A 160 -6.32 -2.77 14.39
CA SER A 160 -5.84 -1.59 13.65
C SER A 160 -6.96 -0.72 13.07
N ARG A 161 -8.08 -0.62 13.81
CA ARG A 161 -9.21 0.23 13.45
C ARG A 161 -8.80 1.70 13.32
N GLY A 162 -9.36 2.37 12.32
CA GLY A 162 -9.24 3.81 12.11
C GLY A 162 -9.21 4.16 10.63
N ILE A 163 -8.27 5.04 10.25
CA ILE A 163 -8.10 5.45 8.86
C ILE A 163 -7.56 4.31 7.99
N TYR A 164 -7.94 4.31 6.71
CA TYR A 164 -7.56 3.28 5.73
C TYR A 164 -6.03 3.06 5.67
N GLY A 165 -5.23 4.14 5.73
CA GLY A 165 -3.77 4.15 5.88
C GLY A 165 -3.24 3.07 6.83
N ARG A 166 -3.72 3.13 8.08
CA ARG A 166 -3.29 2.28 9.19
C ARG A 166 -3.77 0.84 9.02
N ALA A 167 -5.05 0.66 8.70
CA ALA A 167 -5.65 -0.67 8.55
C ALA A 167 -5.02 -1.44 7.38
N ALA A 168 -4.76 -0.78 6.26
CA ALA A 168 -4.12 -1.40 5.11
C ALA A 168 -2.66 -1.78 5.39
N GLN A 169 -1.91 -0.94 6.13
CA GLN A 169 -0.54 -1.30 6.53
C GLN A 169 -0.54 -2.55 7.43
N ALA A 170 -1.45 -2.62 8.40
CA ALA A 170 -1.62 -3.80 9.24
C ALA A 170 -2.02 -5.04 8.42
N TRP A 171 -2.95 -4.90 7.48
CA TRP A 171 -3.34 -6.00 6.61
C TRP A 171 -2.17 -6.52 5.78
N ARG A 172 -1.36 -5.64 5.20
CA ARG A 172 -0.17 -6.04 4.43
C ARG A 172 0.85 -6.76 5.29
N ALA A 173 1.16 -6.23 6.47
CA ALA A 173 2.07 -6.89 7.41
C ALA A 173 1.57 -8.30 7.78
N LEU A 174 0.28 -8.45 8.06
CA LEU A 174 -0.34 -9.75 8.34
C LEU A 174 -0.33 -10.68 7.12
N ALA A 175 -0.66 -10.18 5.94
CA ALA A 175 -0.69 -10.97 4.70
C ALA A 175 0.71 -11.40 4.25
N GLU A 176 1.73 -10.57 4.45
CA GLU A 176 3.13 -10.89 4.17
C GLU A 176 3.69 -11.92 5.17
N ALA A 177 3.34 -11.79 6.46
CA ALA A 177 3.72 -12.76 7.49
C ALA A 177 2.89 -14.06 7.45
N HIS A 178 1.78 -14.07 6.71
CA HIS A 178 0.84 -15.20 6.70
C HIS A 178 1.44 -16.42 5.97
N VAL A 179 1.69 -17.48 6.72
CA VAL A 179 2.08 -18.79 6.17
C VAL A 179 0.82 -19.61 5.90
N CYS A 180 0.42 -19.67 4.63
CA CYS A 180 -0.77 -20.41 4.22
C CYS A 180 -0.60 -21.92 4.36
N SER A 181 -1.25 -22.52 5.35
CA SER A 181 -1.24 -23.97 5.58
C SER A 181 -1.81 -24.78 4.39
N ARG A 182 -2.68 -24.18 3.57
CA ARG A 182 -3.21 -24.84 2.36
C ARG A 182 -2.19 -24.98 1.23
N ARG A 183 -1.12 -24.16 1.22
CA ARG A 183 0.00 -24.33 0.27
C ARG A 183 0.97 -25.44 0.72
N THR A 184 1.11 -25.64 2.02
CA THR A 184 2.04 -26.63 2.58
C THR A 184 1.61 -28.07 2.31
N SER A 185 0.30 -28.32 2.18
CA SER A 185 -0.24 -29.66 1.86
C SER A 185 -0.12 -30.07 0.38
N GLY A 186 0.43 -29.21 -0.49
CA GLY A 186 0.49 -29.45 -1.94
C GLY A 186 1.88 -29.80 -2.51
N SER A 187 2.96 -29.79 -1.71
CA SER A 187 4.32 -30.13 -2.18
C SER A 187 4.74 -31.55 -1.77
N SER A 188 3.92 -32.55 -2.12
CA SER A 188 4.33 -33.95 -2.06
C SER A 188 3.63 -34.74 -3.15
N LEU A 189 4.04 -34.54 -4.41
CA LEU A 189 4.09 -35.59 -5.45
C LEU A 189 4.71 -34.99 -6.73
N ALA A 190 6.00 -35.25 -6.94
CA ALA A 190 6.61 -35.32 -8.26
C ALA A 190 7.92 -36.10 -8.10
N THR A 191 7.86 -37.41 -8.34
CA THR A 191 9.00 -38.26 -8.69
C THR A 191 8.59 -39.06 -9.91
#